data_AF-A0A829YE70-F1
#
_entry.id   AF-A0A829YE70-F1
#
_cell.length_a   1.000
_cell.length_b   1.000
_cell.length_c   1.000
_cell.angle_alpha   90.00
_cell.angle_beta   90.00
_cell.angle_gamma   90.00
#
_symmetry.space_group_name_H-M   'P 1'
#
loop_
_entity.id
_entity.type
_entity.pdbx_description
1 polymer ?
#
loop_
_entity_poly.entity_id
_entity_poly.type
_entity_poly.pdbx_seq_one_letter_code
_entity_poly.pdbx_strand_id
1 'polypeptide(L)'
;MNDLSLFDLTNIAIAGFAAVSAVLLLLAYVALIDVPGKSIYSIASCAALVAALATIEVGHLVYFTGGGQPLAHFYYKLALFMVPPAFYSFGRWAILPTETFRPFQLLHFLPIPALFLLPLKIALPLLFTLGAGYSLWLGNLVYGLRDQRKQFRFEFLYFAVMSVLAVIVLGLGFAIPYVDHDYFYYFYNNAVALGVAIMLVALVGNPNLIGDLTEAARVKYGSSTLREVDVDASLAKLNQVMIDGKAYQNESLSLASLAEAVGLSGHQLSELINTRLGIGFSRYVRECRVNAAKTLLISAPSRSILSISMDTGFRSQSAFYSAFKEATGQSPGDYRRSQTPP
;
A
#
# COMPACT_ATOMS: atom_id res chain seq x y z
N MET A 1 -35.48 20.10 27.44
CA MET A 1 -34.63 19.06 26.83
C MET A 1 -35.55 17.91 26.52
N ASN A 2 -35.66 17.49 25.26
CA ASN A 2 -36.40 16.26 24.95
C ASN A 2 -35.70 15.11 25.69
N ASP A 3 -36.47 14.27 26.38
CA ASP A 3 -35.93 13.05 26.97
C ASP A 3 -35.49 12.12 25.82
N LEU A 4 -34.18 12.00 25.64
CA LEU A 4 -33.60 11.11 24.63
C LEU A 4 -33.95 9.66 24.97
N SER A 5 -34.48 8.93 24.00
CA SER A 5 -34.77 7.51 24.21
C SER A 5 -33.46 6.71 24.30
N LEU A 6 -33.53 5.51 24.91
CA LEU A 6 -32.40 4.57 24.89
C LEU A 6 -31.94 4.25 23.45
N PHE A 7 -32.88 4.24 22.51
CA PHE A 7 -32.60 4.01 21.10
C PHE A 7 -31.78 5.16 20.49
N ASP A 8 -32.11 6.42 20.83
CA ASP A 8 -31.36 7.59 20.37
C ASP A 8 -29.95 7.63 21.00
N LEU A 9 -29.84 7.35 22.30
CA LEU A 9 -28.56 7.26 23.00
C LEU A 9 -27.64 6.20 22.37
N THR A 10 -28.21 5.05 21.98
CA THR A 10 -27.46 4.00 21.30
C THR A 10 -26.93 4.47 19.95
N ASN A 11 -27.76 5.14 19.15
CA ASN A 11 -27.34 5.64 17.84
C ASN A 11 -26.32 6.79 17.93
N ILE A 12 -26.42 7.64 18.95
CA ILE A 12 -25.41 8.66 19.27
C ILE A 12 -24.06 8.00 19.58
N ALA A 13 -24.05 6.95 20.40
CA ALA A 13 -22.82 6.21 20.72
C ALA A 13 -22.21 5.55 19.46
N ILE A 14 -23.05 4.99 18.58
CA ILE A 14 -22.63 4.38 17.31
C ILE A 14 -22.02 5.42 16.36
N ALA A 15 -22.66 6.58 16.19
CA ALA A 15 -22.14 7.67 15.37
C ALA A 15 -20.78 8.18 15.90
N GLY A 16 -20.69 8.35 17.23
CA GLY A 16 -19.43 8.72 17.90
C GLY A 16 -18.32 7.69 17.70
N PHE A 17 -18.63 6.40 17.85
CA PHE A 17 -17.69 5.31 17.58
C PHE A 17 -17.18 5.35 16.14
N ALA A 18 -18.08 5.50 15.16
CA ALA A 18 -17.72 5.54 13.74
C ALA A 18 -16.81 6.72 13.41
N ALA A 19 -17.14 7.92 13.89
CA ALA A 19 -16.36 9.14 13.67
C ALA A 19 -14.95 9.04 14.26
N VAL A 20 -14.83 8.63 15.53
CA VAL A 20 -13.52 8.48 16.20
C VAL A 20 -12.70 7.39 15.52
N SER A 21 -13.31 6.25 15.23
CA SER A 21 -12.64 5.11 14.60
C SER A 21 -12.13 5.43 13.20
N ALA A 22 -12.89 6.19 12.40
CA ALA A 22 -12.45 6.62 11.08
C ALA A 22 -11.19 7.51 11.14
N VAL A 23 -11.12 8.42 12.12
CA VAL A 23 -9.92 9.25 12.35
C VAL A 23 -8.73 8.39 12.80
N LEU A 24 -8.95 7.43 13.70
CA LEU A 24 -7.90 6.50 14.12
C LEU A 24 -7.39 5.66 12.96
N LEU A 25 -8.26 5.20 12.07
CA LEU A 25 -7.89 4.48 10.85
C LEU A 25 -7.04 5.34 9.90
N LEU A 26 -7.36 6.62 9.74
CA LEU A 26 -6.52 7.56 8.98
C LEU A 26 -5.14 7.71 9.61
N LEU A 27 -5.08 7.93 10.93
CA LEU A 27 -3.81 8.06 11.65
C LEU A 27 -2.97 6.79 11.55
N ALA A 28 -3.60 5.62 11.69
CA ALA A 28 -2.94 4.33 11.51
C ALA A 28 -2.42 4.19 10.07
N TYR A 29 -3.22 4.52 9.06
CA TYR A 29 -2.80 4.47 7.67
C TYR A 29 -1.62 5.40 7.38
N VAL A 30 -1.61 6.61 7.92
CA VAL A 30 -0.54 7.59 7.69
C VAL A 30 0.73 7.20 8.44
N ALA A 31 0.63 6.90 9.74
CA ALA A 31 1.77 6.83 10.64
C ALA A 31 2.27 5.41 10.98
N LEU A 32 1.40 4.40 10.91
CA LEU A 32 1.71 3.06 11.44
C LEU A 32 1.80 1.97 10.37
N ILE A 33 0.94 2.02 9.36
CA ILE A 33 0.90 0.99 8.30
C ILE A 33 2.01 1.29 7.29
N ASP A 34 2.98 0.37 7.17
CA ASP A 34 4.00 0.47 6.13
C ASP A 34 3.44 0.01 4.79
N VAL A 35 3.41 0.91 3.81
CA VAL A 35 2.88 0.64 2.46
C VAL A 35 4.00 0.97 1.47
N PRO A 36 4.50 -0.02 0.71
CA PRO A 36 5.54 0.21 -0.29
C PRO A 36 5.13 1.29 -1.29
N GLY A 37 5.89 2.39 -1.33
CA GLY A 37 5.61 3.49 -2.26
C GLY A 37 4.33 4.30 -1.96
N LYS A 38 3.86 4.33 -0.70
CA LYS A 38 2.67 5.09 -0.26
C LYS A 38 2.62 6.48 -0.90
N SER A 39 1.59 6.72 -1.71
CA SER A 39 1.49 7.96 -2.50
C SER A 39 0.81 9.08 -1.71
N ILE A 40 1.13 10.33 -2.02
CA ILE A 40 0.40 11.48 -1.47
C ILE A 40 -1.08 11.45 -1.86
N TYR A 41 -1.41 10.86 -3.02
CA TYR A 41 -2.77 10.70 -3.50
C TYR A 41 -3.58 9.71 -2.66
N SER A 42 -2.97 8.60 -2.22
CA SER A 42 -3.65 7.66 -1.32
C SER A 42 -3.91 8.28 0.05
N ILE A 43 -2.97 9.07 0.59
CA ILE A 43 -3.16 9.80 1.84
C ILE A 43 -4.28 10.84 1.71
N ALA A 44 -4.23 11.67 0.67
CA ALA A 44 -5.23 12.71 0.43
C ALA A 44 -6.63 12.14 0.23
N SER A 45 -6.77 11.05 -0.53
CA SER A 45 -8.05 10.37 -0.74
C SER A 45 -8.56 9.67 0.52
N CYS A 46 -7.68 9.07 1.34
CA CYS A 46 -8.05 8.54 2.66
C CYS A 46 -8.57 9.65 3.58
N ALA A 47 -7.87 10.78 3.65
CA ALA A 47 -8.28 11.93 4.44
C ALA A 47 -9.63 12.50 3.96
N ALA A 48 -9.83 12.61 2.65
CA ALA A 48 -11.10 13.05 2.07
C ALA A 48 -12.25 12.09 2.41
N LEU A 49 -12.03 10.78 2.35
CA LEU A 49 -13.02 9.77 2.73
C LEU A 49 -13.40 9.90 4.21
N VAL A 50 -12.41 10.02 5.10
CA VAL A 50 -12.66 10.15 6.55
C VAL A 50 -13.34 11.47 6.88
N ALA A 51 -12.96 12.58 6.23
CA ALA A 51 -13.63 13.86 6.42
C ALA A 51 -15.10 13.81 5.98
N ALA A 52 -15.40 13.14 4.86
CA ALA A 52 -16.76 12.95 4.38
C ALA A 52 -17.58 12.08 5.35
N LEU A 53 -17.05 10.94 5.80
CA LEU A 53 -17.71 10.08 6.78
C LEU A 53 -17.95 10.81 8.10
N ALA A 54 -16.95 11.52 8.63
CA ALA A 54 -17.10 12.31 9.86
C ALA A 54 -18.17 13.41 9.71
N THR A 55 -18.25 14.06 8.56
CA THR A 55 -19.29 15.08 8.28
C THR A 55 -20.69 14.47 8.26
N ILE A 56 -20.83 13.27 7.70
CA ILE A 56 -22.08 12.49 7.74
C ILE A 56 -22.46 12.16 9.18
N GLU A 57 -21.51 11.67 9.98
CA GLU A 57 -21.80 11.31 11.38
C GLU A 57 -22.13 12.53 12.25
N VAL A 58 -21.51 13.69 12.01
CA VAL A 58 -21.93 14.94 12.64
C VAL A 58 -23.37 15.29 12.27
N GLY A 59 -23.77 15.08 11.01
CA GLY A 59 -25.16 15.21 10.58
C GLY A 59 -26.10 14.29 11.36
N HIS A 60 -25.74 13.01 11.50
CA HIS A 60 -26.53 12.06 12.29
C HIS A 60 -26.63 12.47 13.77
N LEU A 61 -25.54 12.93 14.38
CA LEU A 61 -25.55 13.43 15.76
C LEU A 61 -26.48 14.64 15.92
N VAL A 62 -26.49 15.58 14.97
CA VAL A 62 -27.43 16.72 14.96
C VAL A 62 -28.88 16.24 14.85
N TYR A 63 -29.15 15.22 14.04
CA TYR A 63 -30.47 14.59 13.95
C TYR A 63 -30.87 13.93 15.28
N PHE A 64 -30.05 13.03 15.85
CA PHE A 64 -30.40 12.28 17.06
C PHE A 64 -30.50 13.16 18.32
N THR A 65 -29.75 14.27 18.41
CA THR A 65 -29.73 15.14 19.60
C THR A 65 -30.73 16.28 19.54
N GLY A 66 -31.09 16.74 18.33
CA GLY A 66 -31.87 17.97 18.14
C GLY A 66 -32.98 17.89 17.10
N GLY A 67 -33.19 16.74 16.45
CA GLY A 67 -34.23 16.56 15.43
C GLY A 67 -33.96 17.36 14.14
N GLY A 68 -32.72 17.76 13.87
CA GLY A 68 -32.36 18.49 12.65
C GLY A 68 -32.61 17.65 11.38
N GLN A 69 -32.60 18.24 10.18
CA GLN A 69 -32.80 17.48 8.93
C GLN A 69 -31.53 17.48 8.07
N PRO A 70 -30.55 16.58 8.29
CA PRO A 70 -29.27 16.59 7.59
C PRO A 70 -29.38 16.65 6.06
N LEU A 71 -30.31 15.91 5.46
CA LEU A 71 -30.51 15.91 4.00
C LEU A 71 -30.91 17.27 3.42
N ALA A 72 -31.46 18.18 4.23
CA ALA A 72 -31.76 19.55 3.81
C ALA A 72 -30.48 20.39 3.62
N HIS A 73 -29.40 20.04 4.32
CA HIS A 73 -28.19 20.85 4.35
C HIS A 73 -27.20 20.49 3.23
N PHE A 74 -26.53 21.51 2.69
CA PHE A 74 -25.55 21.37 1.61
C PHE A 74 -24.34 20.51 2.02
N TYR A 75 -23.78 20.76 3.21
CA TYR A 75 -22.57 20.06 3.68
C TYR A 75 -22.77 18.55 3.79
N TYR A 76 -23.93 18.10 4.27
CA TYR A 76 -24.23 16.68 4.43
C TYR A 76 -24.39 15.98 3.08
N LYS A 77 -25.11 16.61 2.14
CA LYS A 77 -25.21 16.12 0.76
C LYS A 77 -23.85 16.06 0.07
N LEU A 78 -23.03 17.10 0.23
CA LEU A 78 -21.68 17.13 -0.32
C LEU A 78 -20.85 15.96 0.23
N ALA A 79 -20.89 15.74 1.54
CA ALA A 79 -20.20 14.62 2.18
C ALA A 79 -20.68 13.26 1.66
N LEU A 80 -21.99 13.03 1.57
CA LEU A 80 -22.56 11.82 0.95
C LEU A 80 -22.01 11.59 -0.46
N PHE A 81 -22.02 12.61 -1.31
CA PHE A 81 -21.55 12.50 -2.69
C PHE A 81 -20.03 12.33 -2.81
N MET A 82 -19.25 12.78 -1.82
CA MET A 82 -17.80 12.60 -1.78
C MET A 82 -17.38 11.19 -1.37
N VAL A 83 -18.18 10.44 -0.62
CA VAL A 83 -17.79 9.12 -0.10
C VAL A 83 -17.41 8.13 -1.21
N PRO A 84 -18.24 7.86 -2.25
CA PRO A 84 -17.87 6.88 -3.28
C PRO A 84 -16.61 7.21 -4.08
N PRO A 85 -16.41 8.43 -4.63
CA PRO A 85 -15.17 8.72 -5.35
C PRO A 85 -13.93 8.76 -4.44
N ALA A 86 -14.06 9.20 -3.19
CA ALA A 86 -12.96 9.14 -2.23
C ALA A 86 -12.59 7.69 -1.89
N PHE A 87 -13.59 6.82 -1.68
CA PHE A 87 -13.39 5.38 -1.46
C PHE A 87 -12.71 4.70 -2.65
N TYR A 88 -13.18 4.96 -3.87
CA TYR A 88 -12.54 4.45 -5.09
C TYR A 88 -11.09 4.91 -5.22
N SER A 89 -10.85 6.21 -5.06
CA SER A 89 -9.51 6.80 -5.20
C SER A 89 -8.55 6.24 -4.16
N PHE A 90 -9.01 6.12 -2.91
CA PHE A 90 -8.24 5.51 -1.83
C PHE A 90 -7.94 4.05 -2.13
N GLY A 91 -8.95 3.22 -2.42
CA GLY A 91 -8.74 1.79 -2.71
C GLY A 91 -7.80 1.56 -3.90
N ARG A 92 -7.90 2.40 -4.94
CA ARG A 92 -7.01 2.35 -6.10
C ARG A 92 -5.57 2.67 -5.73
N TRP A 93 -5.30 3.83 -5.16
CA TRP A 93 -3.93 4.25 -4.87
C TRP A 93 -3.32 3.59 -3.64
N ALA A 94 -4.14 3.03 -2.75
CA ALA A 94 -3.66 2.23 -1.63
C ALA A 94 -3.14 0.87 -2.09
N ILE A 95 -3.74 0.25 -3.12
CA ILE A 95 -3.32 -1.08 -3.64
C ILE A 95 -2.35 -0.93 -4.83
N LEU A 96 -2.51 0.10 -5.66
CA LEU A 96 -1.70 0.36 -6.86
C LEU A 96 -0.95 1.70 -6.74
N PRO A 97 0.03 1.83 -5.84
CA PRO A 97 0.69 3.10 -5.53
C PRO A 97 1.59 3.63 -6.66
N THR A 98 2.01 2.76 -7.58
CA THR A 98 2.86 3.14 -8.73
C THR A 98 2.05 3.68 -9.92
N GLU A 99 0.71 3.62 -9.87
CA GLU A 99 -0.11 4.26 -10.91
C GLU A 99 -0.09 5.77 -10.76
N THR A 100 0.25 6.46 -11.86
CA THR A 100 0.17 7.91 -11.94
C THR A 100 -1.27 8.39 -12.05
N PHE A 101 -1.51 9.62 -11.61
CA PHE A 101 -2.79 10.29 -11.80
C PHE A 101 -3.12 10.40 -13.29
N ARG A 102 -4.36 10.04 -13.66
CA ARG A 102 -4.87 10.17 -15.03
C ARG A 102 -6.09 11.08 -15.02
N PRO A 103 -6.20 12.08 -15.90
CA PRO A 103 -7.33 13.02 -15.91
C PRO A 103 -8.71 12.36 -15.96
N PHE A 104 -8.86 11.20 -16.61
CA PHE A 104 -10.10 10.43 -16.63
C PHE A 104 -10.59 9.99 -15.24
N GLN A 105 -9.70 9.92 -14.24
CA GLN A 105 -10.09 9.62 -12.86
C GLN A 105 -10.98 10.72 -12.25
N LEU A 106 -10.89 11.96 -12.77
CA LEU A 106 -11.79 13.04 -12.34
C LEU A 106 -13.25 12.78 -12.72
N LEU A 107 -13.52 11.90 -13.70
CA LEU A 107 -14.88 11.50 -14.04
C LEU A 107 -15.61 10.82 -12.88
N HIS A 108 -14.88 10.21 -11.93
CA HIS A 108 -15.49 9.63 -10.74
C HIS A 108 -16.06 10.69 -9.79
N PHE A 109 -15.59 11.94 -9.87
CA PHE A 109 -16.08 13.10 -9.11
C PHE A 109 -17.18 13.87 -9.85
N LEU A 110 -17.36 13.64 -11.15
CA LEU A 110 -18.41 14.24 -11.98
C LEU A 110 -19.84 14.04 -11.44
N PRO A 111 -20.17 12.93 -10.74
CA PRO A 111 -21.46 12.80 -10.08
C PRO A 111 -21.74 13.92 -9.06
N ILE A 112 -20.74 14.55 -8.43
CA ILE A 112 -21.00 15.54 -7.36
C ILE A 112 -21.83 16.72 -7.89
N PRO A 113 -21.39 17.51 -8.90
CA PRO A 113 -22.22 18.60 -9.44
C PRO A 113 -23.55 18.12 -10.02
N ALA A 114 -23.54 16.98 -10.74
CA ALA A 114 -24.72 16.47 -11.43
C ALA A 114 -25.81 16.01 -10.44
N LEU A 115 -25.43 15.36 -9.34
CA LEU A 115 -26.35 14.86 -8.33
C LEU A 115 -27.00 15.99 -7.52
N PHE A 116 -26.34 17.14 -7.35
CA PHE A 116 -26.94 18.32 -6.74
C PHE A 116 -28.08 18.93 -7.58
N LEU A 117 -28.11 18.67 -8.88
CA LEU A 117 -29.16 19.14 -9.78
C LEU A 117 -30.37 18.19 -9.82
N LEU A 118 -30.22 16.97 -9.29
CA LEU A 118 -31.27 15.95 -9.31
C LEU A 118 -32.11 15.95 -8.03
N PRO A 119 -33.40 15.60 -8.09
CA PRO A 119 -34.19 15.30 -6.90
C PRO A 119 -33.55 14.19 -6.05
N LEU A 120 -33.59 14.32 -4.72
CA LEU A 120 -32.98 13.35 -3.79
C LEU A 120 -33.40 11.90 -4.02
N LYS A 121 -34.67 11.69 -4.37
CA LYS A 121 -35.26 10.38 -4.74
C LYS A 121 -34.58 9.70 -5.94
N ILE A 122 -33.85 10.45 -6.76
CA ILE A 122 -33.06 9.94 -7.90
C ILE A 122 -31.57 9.95 -7.55
N ALA A 123 -31.10 11.02 -6.91
CA ALA A 123 -29.70 11.22 -6.62
C ALA A 123 -29.12 10.14 -5.68
N LEU A 124 -29.86 9.76 -4.62
CA LEU A 124 -29.38 8.81 -3.63
C LEU A 124 -29.28 7.37 -4.15
N PRO A 125 -30.27 6.80 -4.89
CA PRO A 125 -30.09 5.51 -5.55
C PRO A 125 -28.86 5.48 -6.48
N LEU A 126 -28.66 6.52 -7.29
CA LEU A 126 -27.50 6.61 -8.20
C LEU A 126 -26.18 6.65 -7.41
N LEU A 127 -26.14 7.45 -6.34
CA LEU A 127 -24.98 7.53 -5.46
C LEU A 127 -24.61 6.17 -4.87
N PHE A 128 -25.58 5.46 -4.29
CA PHE A 128 -25.31 4.16 -3.69
C PHE A 128 -25.01 3.09 -4.74
N THR A 129 -25.53 3.24 -5.96
CA THR A 129 -25.17 2.36 -7.08
C THR A 129 -23.69 2.51 -7.41
N LEU A 130 -23.18 3.75 -7.46
CA LEU A 130 -21.75 4.02 -7.63
C LEU A 130 -20.92 3.46 -6.47
N GLY A 131 -21.35 3.67 -5.22
CA GLY A 131 -20.69 3.14 -4.04
C GLY A 131 -20.58 1.61 -4.04
N ALA A 132 -21.69 0.92 -4.31
CA ALA A 132 -21.72 -0.54 -4.45
C ALA A 132 -20.84 -1.02 -5.61
N GLY A 133 -20.89 -0.34 -6.75
CA GLY A 133 -20.04 -0.63 -7.91
C GLY A 133 -18.55 -0.53 -7.58
N TYR A 134 -18.12 0.52 -6.87
CA TYR A 134 -16.72 0.66 -6.44
C TYR A 134 -16.30 -0.37 -5.38
N SER A 135 -17.21 -0.74 -4.46
CA SER A 135 -16.95 -1.82 -3.49
C SER A 135 -16.74 -3.17 -4.19
N LEU A 136 -17.61 -3.51 -5.14
CA LEU A 136 -17.48 -4.72 -5.95
C LEU A 136 -16.23 -4.69 -6.83
N TRP A 137 -15.90 -3.55 -7.42
CA TRP A 137 -14.66 -3.37 -8.19
C TRP A 137 -13.42 -3.62 -7.32
N LEU A 138 -13.37 -3.05 -6.12
CA LEU A 138 -12.28 -3.25 -5.19
C LEU A 138 -12.18 -4.73 -4.76
N GLY A 139 -13.32 -5.35 -4.46
CA GLY A 139 -13.41 -6.78 -4.19
C GLY A 139 -12.85 -7.62 -5.35
N ASN A 140 -13.22 -7.31 -6.59
CA ASN A 140 -12.71 -8.01 -7.77
C ASN A 140 -11.20 -7.79 -7.98
N LEU A 141 -10.69 -6.58 -7.74
CA LEU A 141 -9.25 -6.28 -7.79
C LEU A 141 -8.48 -7.16 -6.78
N VAL A 142 -8.94 -7.19 -5.52
CA VAL A 142 -8.35 -8.02 -4.46
C VAL A 142 -8.48 -9.50 -4.80
N TYR A 143 -9.62 -9.95 -5.32
CA TYR A 143 -9.82 -11.33 -5.76
C TYR A 143 -8.84 -11.74 -6.86
N GLY A 144 -8.47 -10.80 -7.73
CA GLY A 144 -7.41 -11.02 -8.72
C GLY A 144 -6.06 -11.35 -8.08
N LEU A 145 -5.77 -10.90 -6.87
CA LEU A 145 -4.47 -11.13 -6.21
C LEU A 145 -4.36 -12.50 -5.53
N ARG A 146 -5.40 -13.34 -5.61
CA ARG A 146 -5.48 -14.63 -4.89
C ARG A 146 -4.29 -15.57 -5.09
N ASP A 147 -3.75 -15.62 -6.30
CA ASP A 147 -2.66 -16.55 -6.65
C ASP A 147 -1.31 -16.11 -6.06
N GLN A 148 -1.22 -14.87 -5.58
CA GLN A 148 -0.03 -14.28 -4.97
C GLN A 148 -0.08 -14.29 -3.42
N ARG A 149 -1.14 -14.83 -2.81
CA ARG A 149 -1.44 -14.64 -1.38
C ARG A 149 -1.69 -15.95 -0.64
N LYS A 150 -0.86 -16.21 0.39
CA LYS A 150 -0.98 -17.40 1.26
C LYS A 150 -2.21 -17.34 2.19
N GLN A 151 -2.58 -16.16 2.69
CA GLN A 151 -3.71 -15.98 3.63
C GLN A 151 -4.98 -15.42 2.97
N PHE A 152 -5.09 -15.56 1.65
CA PHE A 152 -6.10 -14.90 0.82
C PHE A 152 -7.55 -15.06 1.31
N ARG A 153 -7.94 -16.25 1.80
CA ARG A 153 -9.34 -16.54 2.16
C ARG A 153 -9.88 -15.65 3.28
N PHE A 154 -9.08 -15.40 4.31
CA PHE A 154 -9.49 -14.55 5.43
C PHE A 154 -9.45 -13.07 5.05
N GLU A 155 -8.45 -12.67 4.27
CA GLU A 155 -8.29 -11.29 3.82
C GLU A 155 -9.42 -10.88 2.88
N PHE A 156 -9.78 -11.75 1.94
CA PHE A 156 -10.87 -11.53 1.00
C PHE A 156 -12.24 -11.49 1.68
N LEU A 157 -12.43 -12.21 2.79
CA LEU A 157 -13.70 -12.22 3.53
C LEU A 157 -14.11 -10.80 3.94
N TYR A 158 -13.19 -9.97 4.41
CA TYR A 158 -13.49 -8.58 4.79
C TYR A 158 -14.03 -7.76 3.62
N PHE A 159 -13.37 -7.84 2.46
CA PHE A 159 -13.80 -7.13 1.24
C PHE A 159 -15.13 -7.66 0.69
N ALA A 160 -15.36 -8.98 0.80
CA ALA A 160 -16.62 -9.59 0.40
C ALA A 160 -17.78 -9.12 1.29
N VAL A 161 -17.60 -9.12 2.62
CA VAL A 161 -18.61 -8.63 3.57
C VAL A 161 -18.88 -7.13 3.34
N MET A 162 -17.85 -6.32 3.10
CA MET A 162 -18.01 -4.90 2.73
C MET A 162 -18.78 -4.70 1.42
N SER A 163 -18.59 -5.59 0.44
CA SER A 163 -19.35 -5.56 -0.82
C SER A 163 -20.82 -5.90 -0.60
N VAL A 164 -21.11 -6.91 0.23
CA VAL A 164 -22.48 -7.26 0.63
C VAL A 164 -23.15 -6.10 1.37
N LEU A 165 -22.45 -5.48 2.33
CA LEU A 165 -22.94 -4.30 3.05
C LEU A 165 -23.25 -3.14 2.09
N ALA A 166 -22.40 -2.89 1.09
CA ALA A 166 -22.64 -1.85 0.09
C ALA A 166 -23.89 -2.14 -0.78
N VAL A 167 -24.13 -3.40 -1.13
CA VAL A 167 -25.35 -3.82 -1.85
C VAL A 167 -26.60 -3.68 -0.97
N ILE A 168 -26.49 -3.95 0.33
CA ILE A 168 -27.58 -3.73 1.30
C ILE A 168 -27.90 -2.23 1.40
N VAL A 169 -26.89 -1.37 1.51
CA VAL A 169 -27.06 0.10 1.53
C VAL A 169 -27.61 0.63 0.21
N LEU A 170 -27.28 0.00 -0.92
CA LEU A 170 -27.93 0.30 -2.20
C LEU A 170 -29.44 0.05 -2.14
N GLY A 171 -29.87 -1.04 -1.50
CA GLY A 171 -31.28 -1.32 -1.23
C GLY A 171 -31.96 -0.17 -0.46
N LEU A 172 -31.30 0.38 0.56
CA LEU A 172 -31.77 1.58 1.27
C LEU A 172 -31.95 2.74 0.28
N GLY A 173 -30.97 2.99 -0.59
CA GLY A 173 -31.04 4.04 -1.61
C GLY A 173 -32.33 4.01 -2.43
N PHE A 174 -32.70 2.83 -2.94
CA PHE A 174 -33.94 2.63 -3.69
C PHE A 174 -35.21 2.68 -2.83
N ALA A 175 -35.09 2.43 -1.52
CA ALA A 175 -36.22 2.50 -0.59
C ALA A 175 -36.59 3.95 -0.21
N ILE A 176 -35.66 4.91 -0.31
CA ILE A 176 -35.85 6.33 0.10
C ILE A 176 -37.14 6.98 -0.42
N PRO A 177 -37.57 6.79 -1.68
CA PRO A 177 -38.83 7.37 -2.16
C PRO A 177 -40.09 6.83 -1.45
N TYR A 178 -39.96 5.73 -0.70
CA TYR A 178 -41.05 4.96 -0.13
C TYR A 178 -41.00 4.88 1.41
N VAL A 179 -39.95 5.40 2.05
CA VAL A 179 -39.74 5.34 3.51
C VAL A 179 -39.44 6.72 4.07
N ASP A 180 -39.80 6.95 5.33
CA ASP A 180 -39.45 8.20 6.01
C ASP A 180 -37.94 8.37 6.12
N HIS A 181 -37.47 9.62 6.00
CA HIS A 181 -36.05 9.95 6.09
C HIS A 181 -35.43 9.56 7.44
N ASP A 182 -36.23 9.40 8.48
CA ASP A 182 -35.80 8.91 9.79
C ASP A 182 -35.13 7.52 9.67
N TYR A 183 -35.76 6.60 8.93
CA TYR A 183 -35.19 5.26 8.68
C TYR A 183 -33.85 5.34 7.95
N PHE A 184 -33.69 6.32 7.05
CA PHE A 184 -32.44 6.54 6.35
C PHE A 184 -31.31 6.92 7.33
N TYR A 185 -31.54 7.85 8.25
CA TYR A 185 -30.51 8.27 9.20
C TYR A 185 -30.10 7.15 10.15
N TYR A 186 -31.07 6.43 10.72
CA TYR A 186 -30.76 5.30 11.60
C TYR A 186 -30.02 4.18 10.86
N PHE A 187 -30.52 3.77 9.69
CA PHE A 187 -29.90 2.69 8.93
C PHE A 187 -28.49 3.06 8.46
N TYR A 188 -28.33 4.25 7.90
CA TYR A 188 -27.06 4.67 7.30
C TYR A 188 -25.98 4.89 8.36
N ASN A 189 -26.32 5.46 9.53
CA ASN A 189 -25.45 5.52 10.71
C ASN A 189 -24.89 4.14 11.09
N ASN A 190 -25.78 3.14 11.24
CA ASN A 190 -25.38 1.78 11.60
C ASN A 190 -24.53 1.12 10.51
N ALA A 191 -24.85 1.35 9.23
CA ALA A 191 -24.08 0.80 8.11
C ALA A 191 -22.67 1.38 8.03
N VAL A 192 -22.50 2.70 8.23
CA VAL A 192 -21.17 3.33 8.26
C VAL A 192 -20.36 2.80 9.44
N ALA A 193 -20.94 2.76 10.64
CA ALA A 193 -20.29 2.22 11.83
C ALA A 193 -19.84 0.77 11.65
N LEU A 194 -20.69 -0.08 11.07
CA LEU A 194 -20.37 -1.47 10.76
C LEU A 194 -19.23 -1.56 9.74
N GLY A 195 -19.24 -0.74 8.69
CA GLY A 195 -18.16 -0.70 7.70
C GLY A 195 -16.81 -0.32 8.30
N VAL A 196 -16.81 0.70 9.18
CA VAL A 196 -15.61 1.12 9.92
C VAL A 196 -15.15 0.02 10.89
N ALA A 197 -16.07 -0.64 11.59
CA ALA A 197 -15.75 -1.76 12.49
C ALA A 197 -15.12 -2.95 11.73
N ILE A 198 -15.66 -3.31 10.55
CA ILE A 198 -15.09 -4.36 9.70
C ILE A 198 -13.64 -4.00 9.31
N MET A 199 -13.39 -2.74 8.93
CA MET A 199 -12.04 -2.30 8.56
C MET A 199 -11.08 -2.31 9.76
N LEU A 200 -11.55 -1.92 10.95
CA LEU A 200 -10.76 -2.03 12.19
C LEU A 200 -10.40 -3.47 12.50
N VAL A 201 -11.37 -4.39 12.45
CA VAL A 201 -11.13 -5.82 12.69
C VAL A 201 -10.16 -6.38 11.65
N ALA A 202 -10.30 -5.99 10.37
CA ALA A 202 -9.39 -6.41 9.31
C ALA A 202 -7.94 -5.98 9.59
N LEU A 203 -7.71 -4.74 10.03
CA LEU A 203 -6.37 -4.22 10.34
C LEU A 203 -5.82 -4.72 11.68
N VAL A 204 -6.66 -4.98 12.67
CA VAL A 204 -6.22 -5.62 13.92
C VAL A 204 -5.82 -7.08 13.66
N GLY A 205 -6.58 -7.79 12.82
CA GLY A 205 -6.30 -9.17 12.44
C GLY A 205 -5.08 -9.30 11.51
N ASN A 206 -4.86 -8.34 10.61
CA ASN A 206 -3.65 -8.23 9.80
C ASN A 206 -3.21 -6.75 9.68
N PRO A 207 -2.29 -6.28 10.54
CA PRO A 207 -1.79 -4.89 10.51
C PRO A 207 -1.11 -4.49 9.20
N ASN A 208 -0.57 -5.45 8.45
CA ASN A 208 0.11 -5.24 7.19
C ASN A 208 -0.78 -5.51 5.96
N LEU A 209 -2.11 -5.69 6.14
CA LEU A 209 -3.04 -6.06 5.08
C LEU A 209 -2.86 -5.25 3.78
N ILE A 210 -2.79 -3.92 3.90
CA ILE A 210 -2.65 -3.01 2.76
C ILE A 210 -1.27 -3.14 2.12
N GLY A 211 -0.20 -3.22 2.92
CA GLY A 211 1.17 -3.42 2.43
C GLY A 211 1.32 -4.73 1.66
N ASP A 212 0.79 -5.83 2.20
CA ASP A 212 0.80 -7.12 1.53
C ASP A 212 -0.02 -7.09 0.22
N LEU A 213 -1.15 -6.35 0.20
CA LEU A 213 -2.00 -6.24 -1.01
C LEU A 213 -1.29 -5.45 -2.09
N THR A 214 -0.58 -4.41 -1.68
CA THR A 214 0.28 -3.61 -2.54
C THR A 214 1.40 -4.43 -3.15
N GLU A 215 2.11 -5.22 -2.35
CA GLU A 215 3.20 -6.07 -2.81
C GLU A 215 2.69 -7.10 -3.83
N ALA A 216 1.58 -7.79 -3.51
CA ALA A 216 0.94 -8.74 -4.42
C ALA A 216 0.47 -8.08 -5.72
N ALA A 217 -0.09 -6.87 -5.65
CA ALA A 217 -0.50 -6.11 -6.81
C ALA A 217 0.69 -5.64 -7.65
N ARG A 218 1.82 -5.30 -7.03
CA ARG A 218 3.07 -4.98 -7.72
C ARG A 218 3.61 -6.18 -8.49
N VAL A 219 3.57 -7.38 -7.91
CA VAL A 219 4.00 -8.60 -8.59
C VAL A 219 3.09 -8.94 -9.77
N LYS A 220 1.76 -8.79 -9.61
CA LYS A 220 0.79 -9.19 -10.64
C LYS A 220 0.57 -8.16 -11.74
N TYR A 221 0.41 -6.90 -11.34
CA TYR A 221 0.01 -5.78 -12.22
C TYR A 221 1.14 -4.79 -12.46
N GLY A 222 2.26 -4.90 -11.74
CA GLY A 222 3.45 -4.13 -12.05
C GLY A 222 3.88 -4.40 -13.48
N SER A 223 3.88 -3.37 -14.32
CA SER A 223 4.66 -3.43 -15.55
C SER A 223 6.11 -3.64 -15.13
N SER A 224 6.73 -4.73 -15.58
CA SER A 224 8.17 -4.91 -15.41
C SER A 224 8.85 -3.61 -15.83
N THR A 225 9.64 -3.02 -14.92
CA THR A 225 10.34 -1.77 -15.22
C THR A 225 11.41 -1.98 -16.31
N LEU A 226 11.68 -3.24 -16.64
CA LEU A 226 12.56 -3.67 -17.71
C LEU A 226 11.89 -3.78 -19.09
N ARG A 227 10.59 -3.49 -19.24
CA ARG A 227 9.88 -3.64 -20.53
C ARG A 227 10.52 -2.86 -21.69
N GLU A 228 11.07 -1.69 -21.41
CA GLU A 228 11.76 -0.83 -22.39
C GLU A 228 13.29 -0.87 -22.22
N VAL A 229 13.80 -1.80 -21.39
CA VAL A 229 15.22 -1.95 -21.11
C VAL A 229 15.74 -3.15 -21.88
N ASP A 230 16.82 -2.96 -22.62
CA ASP A 230 17.60 -4.09 -23.12
C ASP A 230 18.30 -4.76 -21.93
N VAL A 231 17.71 -5.86 -21.48
CA VAL A 231 18.12 -6.60 -20.28
C VAL A 231 19.53 -7.18 -20.46
N ASP A 232 19.84 -7.72 -21.63
CA ASP A 232 21.11 -8.38 -21.87
C ASP A 232 22.25 -7.34 -21.96
N ALA A 233 22.01 -6.22 -22.66
CA ALA A 233 22.96 -5.10 -22.67
C ALA A 233 23.17 -4.51 -21.28
N SER A 234 22.10 -4.37 -20.49
CA SER A 234 22.17 -3.84 -19.13
C SER A 234 22.91 -4.78 -18.16
N LEU A 235 22.73 -6.09 -18.30
CA LEU A 235 23.50 -7.09 -17.55
C LEU A 235 24.99 -7.05 -17.93
N ALA A 236 25.30 -6.94 -19.21
CA ALA A 236 26.68 -6.78 -19.68
C ALA A 236 27.30 -5.51 -19.09
N LYS A 237 26.56 -4.39 -19.10
CA LYS A 237 27.00 -3.13 -18.50
C LYS A 237 27.19 -3.22 -16.98
N LEU A 238 26.26 -3.88 -16.28
CA LEU A 238 26.38 -4.16 -14.84
C LEU A 238 27.66 -4.93 -14.53
N ASN A 239 27.94 -5.99 -15.29
CA ASN A 239 29.17 -6.77 -15.14
C ASN A 239 30.42 -5.93 -15.44
N GLN A 240 30.39 -5.13 -16.51
CA GLN A 240 31.49 -4.23 -16.85
C GLN A 240 31.79 -3.24 -15.70
N VAL A 241 30.77 -2.58 -15.15
CA VAL A 241 30.95 -1.59 -14.08
C VAL A 241 31.40 -2.26 -12.78
N MET A 242 30.78 -3.39 -12.43
CA MET A 242 31.05 -4.07 -11.17
C MET A 242 32.39 -4.78 -11.18
N ILE A 243 32.66 -5.60 -12.19
CA ILE A 243 33.82 -6.48 -12.24
C ILE A 243 35.02 -5.75 -12.85
N ASP A 244 34.90 -5.26 -14.09
CA ASP A 244 36.02 -4.63 -14.80
C ASP A 244 36.37 -3.27 -14.20
N GLY A 245 35.34 -2.48 -13.90
CA GLY A 245 35.44 -1.17 -13.25
C GLY A 245 35.68 -1.26 -11.73
N LYS A 246 35.66 -2.47 -11.16
CA LYS A 246 35.87 -2.74 -9.73
C LYS A 246 35.03 -1.88 -8.80
N ALA A 247 33.80 -1.50 -9.21
CA ALA A 247 32.92 -0.66 -8.40
C ALA A 247 32.64 -1.26 -7.00
N TYR A 248 32.75 -2.58 -6.86
CA TYR A 248 32.65 -3.27 -5.56
C TYR A 248 33.66 -2.77 -4.51
N GLN A 249 34.80 -2.19 -4.91
CA GLN A 249 35.81 -1.65 -3.99
C GLN A 249 35.35 -0.38 -3.27
N ASN A 250 34.36 0.32 -3.80
CA ASN A 250 33.81 1.50 -3.15
C ASN A 250 32.96 1.08 -1.92
N GLU A 251 33.44 1.41 -0.71
CA GLU A 251 32.76 1.12 0.56
C GLU A 251 31.40 1.81 0.73
N SER A 252 31.17 2.87 -0.03
CA SER A 252 29.95 3.67 -0.05
C SER A 252 29.05 3.38 -1.26
N LEU A 253 29.34 2.32 -2.03
CA LEU A 253 28.54 1.91 -3.17
C LEU A 253 27.08 1.67 -2.74
N SER A 254 26.18 2.43 -3.36
CA SER A 254 24.73 2.35 -3.16
C SER A 254 24.04 1.83 -4.42
N LEU A 255 22.81 1.35 -4.27
CA LEU A 255 21.99 0.94 -5.42
C LEU A 255 21.78 2.10 -6.39
N ALA A 256 21.55 3.31 -5.88
CA ALA A 256 21.34 4.51 -6.69
C ALA A 256 22.59 4.84 -7.52
N SER A 257 23.77 4.89 -6.89
CA SER A 257 25.04 5.18 -7.58
C SER A 257 25.41 4.12 -8.61
N LEU A 258 25.10 2.83 -8.34
CA LEU A 258 25.34 1.78 -9.33
C LEU A 258 24.35 1.85 -10.49
N ALA A 259 23.08 2.16 -10.21
CA ALA A 259 22.05 2.30 -11.24
C ALA A 259 22.41 3.42 -12.22
N GLU A 260 22.85 4.57 -11.71
CA GLU A 260 23.34 5.68 -12.52
C GLU A 260 24.50 5.26 -13.43
N ALA A 261 25.49 4.54 -12.90
CA ALA A 261 26.63 4.06 -13.68
C ALA A 261 26.27 3.03 -14.77
N VAL A 262 25.17 2.28 -14.57
CA VAL A 262 24.63 1.32 -15.55
C VAL A 262 23.67 1.99 -16.54
N GLY A 263 23.20 3.21 -16.26
CA GLY A 263 22.21 3.93 -17.07
C GLY A 263 20.77 3.51 -16.79
N LEU A 264 20.48 3.03 -15.58
CA LEU A 264 19.16 2.58 -15.14
C LEU A 264 18.65 3.40 -13.95
N SER A 265 17.34 3.37 -13.74
CA SER A 265 16.78 3.77 -12.44
C SER A 265 17.12 2.73 -11.35
N GLY A 266 17.12 3.15 -10.09
CA GLY A 266 17.35 2.23 -8.97
C GLY A 266 16.36 1.07 -8.91
N HIS A 267 15.11 1.30 -9.32
CA HIS A 267 14.10 0.24 -9.44
C HIS A 267 14.41 -0.76 -10.55
N GLN A 268 14.78 -0.27 -11.74
CA GLN A 268 15.19 -1.13 -12.86
C GLN A 268 16.41 -1.96 -12.50
N LEU A 269 17.44 -1.37 -11.87
CA LEU A 269 18.62 -2.14 -11.48
C LEU A 269 18.29 -3.20 -10.41
N SER A 270 17.45 -2.85 -9.43
CA SER A 270 17.00 -3.82 -8.40
C SER A 270 16.21 -4.97 -9.03
N GLU A 271 15.28 -4.66 -9.93
CA GLU A 271 14.50 -5.66 -10.66
C GLU A 271 15.40 -6.53 -11.53
N LEU A 272 16.37 -5.94 -12.24
CA LEU A 272 17.36 -6.65 -13.07
C LEU A 272 18.16 -7.66 -12.24
N ILE A 273 18.75 -7.21 -11.12
CA ILE A 273 19.55 -8.05 -10.23
C ILE A 273 18.70 -9.19 -9.63
N ASN A 274 17.51 -8.87 -9.12
CA ASN A 274 16.64 -9.88 -8.52
C ASN A 274 16.16 -10.92 -9.54
N THR A 275 15.76 -10.50 -10.73
CA THR A 275 15.16 -11.40 -11.74
C THR A 275 16.21 -12.22 -12.49
N ARG A 276 17.41 -11.67 -12.71
CA ARG A 276 18.45 -12.33 -13.51
C ARG A 276 19.51 -13.04 -12.68
N LEU A 277 19.79 -12.56 -11.47
CA LEU A 277 20.79 -13.16 -10.57
C LEU A 277 20.13 -13.89 -9.38
N GLY A 278 18.82 -13.73 -9.16
CA GLY A 278 18.09 -14.42 -8.10
C GLY A 278 18.43 -13.95 -6.68
N ILE A 279 19.13 -12.82 -6.55
CA ILE A 279 19.62 -12.28 -5.28
C ILE A 279 19.40 -10.77 -5.22
N GLY A 280 19.35 -10.19 -4.01
CA GLY A 280 19.23 -8.73 -3.83
C GLY A 280 20.56 -7.98 -3.94
N PHE A 281 20.49 -6.66 -4.20
CA PHE A 281 21.66 -5.78 -4.39
C PHE A 281 22.74 -5.91 -3.30
N SER A 282 22.38 -5.83 -2.02
CA SER A 282 23.36 -5.90 -0.93
C SER A 282 24.09 -7.24 -0.86
N ARG A 283 23.41 -8.33 -1.24
CA ARG A 283 24.01 -9.66 -1.34
C ARG A 283 24.91 -9.75 -2.57
N TYR A 284 24.46 -9.26 -3.71
CA TYR A 284 25.24 -9.20 -4.94
C TYR A 284 26.57 -8.48 -4.74
N VAL A 285 26.57 -7.25 -4.17
CA VAL A 285 27.80 -6.51 -3.88
C VAL A 285 28.72 -7.31 -2.96
N ARG A 286 28.17 -7.91 -1.89
CA ARG A 286 28.94 -8.71 -0.94
C ARG A 286 29.62 -9.90 -1.62
N GLU A 287 28.91 -10.62 -2.49
CA GLU A 287 29.45 -11.76 -3.24
C GLU A 287 30.57 -11.31 -4.20
N CYS A 288 30.41 -10.19 -4.92
CA CYS A 288 31.50 -9.62 -5.73
C CYS A 288 32.75 -9.34 -4.89
N ARG A 289 32.59 -8.68 -3.73
CA ARG A 289 33.72 -8.36 -2.83
C ARG A 289 34.41 -9.62 -2.29
N VAL A 290 33.63 -10.62 -1.86
CA VAL A 290 34.19 -11.90 -1.38
C VAL A 290 34.94 -12.63 -2.50
N ASN A 291 34.38 -12.67 -3.71
CA ASN A 291 35.04 -13.32 -4.83
C ASN A 291 36.36 -12.64 -5.20
N ALA A 292 36.40 -11.30 -5.22
CA ALA A 292 37.64 -10.56 -5.39
C ALA A 292 38.65 -10.84 -4.26
N ALA A 293 38.18 -10.95 -3.01
CA ALA A 293 39.03 -11.30 -1.88
C ALA A 293 39.63 -12.71 -2.01
N LYS A 294 38.86 -13.71 -2.45
CA LYS A 294 39.38 -15.06 -2.72
C LYS A 294 40.56 -15.03 -3.67
N THR A 295 40.44 -14.30 -4.78
CA THR A 295 41.52 -14.15 -5.76
C THR A 295 42.76 -13.51 -5.13
N LEU A 296 42.59 -12.39 -4.40
CA LEU A 296 43.72 -11.69 -3.76
C LEU A 296 44.40 -12.52 -2.66
N LEU A 297 43.64 -13.32 -1.90
CA LEU A 297 44.19 -14.20 -0.87
C LEU A 297 45.16 -15.23 -1.46
N ILE A 298 44.89 -15.72 -2.66
CA ILE A 298 45.70 -16.72 -3.35
C ILE A 298 46.84 -16.05 -4.13
N SER A 299 46.54 -14.99 -4.89
CA SER A 299 47.52 -14.35 -5.78
C SER A 299 48.55 -13.48 -5.05
N ALA A 300 48.26 -13.04 -3.83
CA ALA A 300 49.12 -12.16 -3.04
C ALA A 300 49.28 -12.68 -1.59
N PRO A 301 49.92 -13.85 -1.38
CA PRO A 301 49.95 -14.53 -0.08
C PRO A 301 50.68 -13.74 1.02
N SER A 302 51.59 -12.83 0.65
CA SER A 302 52.31 -11.94 1.57
C SER A 302 51.45 -10.78 2.10
N ARG A 303 50.31 -10.47 1.49
CA ARG A 303 49.43 -9.38 1.93
C ARG A 303 48.66 -9.75 3.19
N SER A 304 48.56 -8.81 4.12
CA SER A 304 47.76 -9.01 5.33
C SER A 304 46.26 -9.15 4.98
N ILE A 305 45.54 -9.97 5.74
CA ILE A 305 44.08 -10.14 5.55
C ILE A 305 43.35 -8.80 5.70
N LEU A 306 43.79 -7.95 6.63
CA LEU A 306 43.25 -6.60 6.83
C LEU A 306 43.41 -5.73 5.57
N SER A 307 44.58 -5.76 4.93
CA SER A 307 44.79 -4.98 3.69
C SER A 307 43.86 -5.47 2.56
N ILE A 308 43.65 -6.78 2.44
CA ILE A 308 42.76 -7.36 1.43
C ILE A 308 41.29 -7.00 1.73
N SER A 309 40.88 -6.95 3.01
CA SER A 309 39.52 -6.56 3.35
C SER A 309 39.21 -5.12 2.97
N MET A 310 40.17 -4.21 3.16
CA MET A 310 40.01 -2.80 2.79
C MET A 310 39.99 -2.62 1.26
N ASP A 311 40.92 -3.28 0.55
CA ASP A 311 40.98 -3.22 -0.92
C ASP A 311 39.78 -3.86 -1.63
N THR A 312 38.97 -4.65 -0.92
CA THR A 312 37.76 -5.25 -1.46
C THR A 312 36.49 -4.49 -1.06
N GLY A 313 36.63 -3.32 -0.42
CA GLY A 313 35.52 -2.40 -0.15
C GLY A 313 34.68 -2.74 1.09
N PHE A 314 35.22 -3.51 2.04
CA PHE A 314 34.56 -3.71 3.33
C PHE A 314 34.92 -2.60 4.32
N ARG A 315 33.90 -1.98 4.93
CA ARG A 315 34.06 -0.93 5.95
C ARG A 315 34.76 -1.38 7.24
N SER A 316 34.79 -2.69 7.51
CA SER A 316 35.44 -3.23 8.70
C SER A 316 35.88 -4.68 8.50
N GLN A 317 36.92 -5.08 9.22
CA GLN A 317 37.41 -6.45 9.23
C GLN A 317 36.35 -7.45 9.75
N SER A 318 35.52 -7.05 10.73
CA SER A 318 34.44 -7.91 11.25
C SER A 318 33.37 -8.21 10.19
N ALA A 319 32.97 -7.19 9.42
CA ALA A 319 32.03 -7.35 8.32
C ALA A 319 32.61 -8.26 7.21
N PHE A 320 33.90 -8.11 6.92
CA PHE A 320 34.60 -8.97 5.97
C PHE A 320 34.64 -10.44 6.43
N TYR A 321 35.06 -10.71 7.67
CA TYR A 321 35.16 -12.09 8.17
C TYR A 321 33.80 -12.80 8.19
N SER A 322 32.74 -12.09 8.62
CA SER A 322 31.38 -12.63 8.63
C SER A 322 30.91 -12.98 7.21
N ALA A 323 31.04 -12.04 6.27
CA ALA A 323 30.64 -12.23 4.88
C ALA A 323 31.44 -13.36 4.20
N PHE A 324 32.74 -13.43 4.44
CA PHE A 324 33.60 -14.45 3.84
C PHE A 324 33.25 -15.85 4.36
N LYS A 325 33.02 -15.99 5.67
CA LYS A 325 32.62 -17.26 6.28
C LYS A 325 31.22 -17.69 5.85
N GLU A 326 30.27 -16.76 5.75
CA GLU A 326 28.93 -17.02 5.21
C GLU A 326 29.00 -17.57 3.78
N ALA A 327 29.85 -16.98 2.93
CA ALA A 327 29.95 -17.35 1.52
C ALA A 327 30.83 -18.58 1.23
N THR A 328 31.74 -18.96 2.13
CA THR A 328 32.74 -20.03 1.87
C THR A 328 32.74 -21.16 2.89
N GLY A 329 32.08 -20.98 4.04
CA GLY A 329 32.15 -21.89 5.18
C GLY A 329 33.44 -21.78 6.01
N GLN A 330 34.43 -20.98 5.59
CA GLN A 330 35.75 -20.89 6.22
C GLN A 330 36.16 -19.45 6.54
N SER A 331 37.09 -19.26 7.47
CA SER A 331 37.67 -17.93 7.67
C SER A 331 38.63 -17.57 6.52
N PRO A 332 38.86 -16.28 6.21
CA PRO A 332 39.79 -15.86 5.16
C PRO A 332 41.21 -16.44 5.32
N GLY A 333 41.67 -16.60 6.57
CA GLY A 333 42.98 -17.17 6.87
C GLY A 333 43.04 -18.68 6.64
N ASP A 334 41.98 -19.40 7.02
CA ASP A 334 41.85 -20.84 6.74
C ASP A 334 41.77 -21.09 5.24
N TYR A 335 40.96 -20.28 4.54
CA TYR A 335 40.82 -20.36 3.08
C TYR A 335 42.18 -20.20 2.40
N ARG A 336 42.98 -19.19 2.78
CA ARG A 336 44.34 -19.01 2.24
C ARG A 336 45.22 -20.24 2.47
N ARG A 337 45.29 -20.75 3.71
CA ARG A 337 46.09 -21.93 4.05
C ARG A 337 45.65 -23.17 3.26
N SER A 338 44.36 -23.33 3.01
CA SER A 338 43.83 -24.49 2.27
C SER A 338 44.21 -24.47 0.78
N GLN A 339 44.47 -23.30 0.20
CA GLN A 339 44.72 -23.12 -1.24
C GLN A 339 46.22 -22.94 -1.56
N THR A 340 47.06 -22.72 -0.57
CA THR A 340 48.52 -22.65 -0.74
C THR A 340 49.14 -23.91 -0.14
N PRO A 341 49.69 -24.84 -0.96
CA PRO A 341 50.42 -26.00 -0.45
C PRO A 341 51.62 -25.55 0.41
N PRO A 342 52.06 -26.39 1.37
CA PRO A 342 53.18 -26.07 2.26
C PRO A 342 54.51 -25.79 1.55
#